data_AF-A0A7Z9K7J8-F1
#
_entry.id   AF-A0A7Z9K7J8-F1
#
_cell.length_a   1.000
_cell.length_b   1.000
_cell.length_c   1.000
_cell.angle_alpha   90.00
_cell.angle_beta   90.00
_cell.angle_gamma   90.00
#
_symmetry.space_group_name_H-M   'P 1'
#
loop_
_entity.id
_entity.type
_entity.pdbx_description
1 polymer ?
#
loop_
_entity_poly.entity_id
_entity_poly.type
_entity_poly.pdbx_seq_one_letter_code
_entity_poly.pdbx_strand_id
1 'polypeptide(L)'
;ENLETEVEGLGRDLLKSLEEEGVTIVDADFPDIWELNDNTGFPVALFEVMRELPLYLERAGYGISLEELIDGIGSPDVKGIITGQQGDEAMPEAAYTAAMVQHRPKMQKMYADYFAEHGLDAIIFPTTPLTTRPIGQDETVELNGNQEPTFPIFIRNTDLGSNIGAPGISLPVGLGEGLPGEDERLLSLSATIEKILEPLPAP
;
A
#
# COMPACT_ATOMS: atom_id res chain seq x y z
N GLU A 1 3.94 14.85 -6.64
CA GLU A 1 2.94 15.90 -6.95
C GLU A 1 1.68 15.74 -6.09
N ASN A 2 0.79 16.73 -6.06
CA ASN A 2 -0.49 16.73 -5.31
C ASN A 2 -0.37 16.09 -3.92
N LEU A 3 0.42 16.71 -3.04
CA LEU A 3 0.59 16.31 -1.64
C LEU A 3 -0.23 17.26 -0.77
N GLU A 4 -0.64 16.80 0.41
CA GLU A 4 -1.13 17.70 1.45
C GLU A 4 0.00 18.68 1.82
N THR A 5 -0.34 19.95 2.02
CA THR A 5 0.63 21.04 2.24
C THR A 5 1.68 20.71 3.31
N GLU A 6 1.25 20.08 4.41
CA GLU A 6 2.14 19.71 5.51
C GLU A 6 3.10 18.58 5.12
N VAL A 7 2.60 17.57 4.39
CA VAL A 7 3.42 16.47 3.86
C VAL A 7 4.46 17.01 2.87
N GLU A 8 4.07 17.95 2.00
CA GLU A 8 5.00 18.61 1.10
C GLU A 8 6.07 19.40 1.87
N GLY A 9 5.66 20.19 2.86
CA GLY A 9 6.57 20.99 3.69
C GLY A 9 7.62 20.12 4.39
N LEU A 10 7.19 19.09 5.10
CA LEU A 10 8.08 18.15 5.80
C LEU A 10 9.02 17.41 4.83
N GLY A 11 8.52 17.01 3.66
CA GLY A 11 9.34 16.38 2.63
C GLY A 11 10.45 17.31 2.12
N ARG A 12 10.13 18.59 1.89
CA ARG A 12 11.12 19.60 1.44
C ARG A 12 12.16 19.88 2.51
N ASP A 13 11.76 20.00 3.77
CA ASP A 13 12.68 20.22 4.89
C ASP A 13 13.64 19.02 5.09
N LEU A 14 13.14 17.79 4.90
CA LEU A 14 13.99 16.60 4.91
C LEU A 14 15.03 16.63 3.79
N LEU A 15 14.62 16.90 2.55
CA LEU A 15 15.55 16.92 1.41
C LEU A 15 16.66 17.94 1.64
N LYS A 16 16.33 19.13 2.13
CA LYS A 16 17.31 20.16 2.50
C LYS A 16 18.27 19.67 3.59
N SER A 17 17.76 19.00 4.61
CA SER A 17 18.60 18.47 5.70
C SER A 17 19.56 17.40 5.20
N LEU A 18 19.13 16.55 4.26
CA LEU A 18 19.98 15.55 3.62
C LEU A 18 21.10 16.19 2.78
N GLU A 19 20.80 17.25 2.03
CA GLU A 19 21.80 18.02 1.29
C GLU A 19 22.86 18.65 2.22
N GLU A 20 22.44 19.21 3.35
CA GLU A 20 23.34 19.79 4.37
C GLU A 20 24.29 18.73 4.96
N GLU A 21 23.86 17.47 5.04
CA GLU A 21 24.67 16.30 5.47
C GLU A 21 25.48 15.66 4.32
N GLY A 22 25.46 16.25 3.12
CA GLY A 22 26.28 15.84 1.98
C GLY A 22 25.64 14.81 1.04
N VAL A 23 24.35 14.53 1.18
CA VAL A 23 23.60 13.72 0.20
C VAL A 23 23.43 14.52 -1.09
N THR A 24 23.69 13.89 -2.23
CA THR A 24 23.43 14.50 -3.54
C THR A 24 21.99 14.21 -3.96
N ILE A 25 21.18 15.25 -4.11
CA ILE A 25 19.81 15.12 -4.62
C ILE A 25 19.85 15.21 -6.15
N VAL A 26 19.34 14.18 -6.81
CA VAL A 26 19.20 14.12 -8.27
C VAL A 26 17.76 14.46 -8.63
N ASP A 27 17.57 15.62 -9.27
CA ASP A 27 16.29 16.01 -9.83
C ASP A 27 16.17 15.44 -11.26
N ALA A 28 15.29 14.46 -11.42
CA ALA A 28 15.04 13.75 -12.67
C ALA A 28 13.59 13.27 -12.76
N ASP A 29 13.03 13.33 -13.97
CA ASP A 29 11.69 12.84 -14.24
C ASP A 29 11.65 11.32 -14.14
N PHE A 30 10.81 10.80 -13.26
CA PHE A 30 10.63 9.37 -13.10
C PHE A 30 9.95 8.78 -14.36
N PRO A 31 10.37 7.61 -14.86
CA PRO A 31 9.82 7.03 -16.07
C PRO A 31 8.32 6.77 -15.96
N ASP A 32 7.59 6.97 -17.06
CA ASP A 32 6.16 6.68 -17.14
C ASP A 32 5.90 5.16 -17.06
N ILE A 33 5.75 4.69 -15.83
CA ILE A 33 5.62 3.27 -15.46
C ILE A 33 4.19 2.91 -15.03
N TRP A 34 3.32 3.92 -14.90
CA TRP A 34 2.07 3.82 -14.16
C TRP A 34 1.04 2.93 -14.84
N GLU A 35 0.91 2.99 -16.17
CA GLU A 35 0.03 2.09 -16.91
C GLU A 35 0.43 0.61 -16.74
N LEU A 36 1.74 0.33 -16.67
CA LEU A 36 2.21 -1.04 -16.41
C LEU A 36 1.90 -1.49 -14.97
N ASN A 37 1.98 -0.55 -14.03
CA ASN A 37 1.70 -0.79 -12.63
C ASN A 37 0.21 -1.07 -12.40
N ASP A 38 -0.67 -0.28 -13.02
CA ASP A 38 -2.13 -0.47 -13.00
C ASP A 38 -2.52 -1.83 -13.57
N ASN A 39 -1.82 -2.28 -14.63
CA ASN A 39 -1.98 -3.61 -15.22
C ASN A 39 -1.24 -4.73 -14.48
N THR A 40 -0.70 -4.46 -13.28
CA THR A 40 0.01 -5.45 -12.45
C THR A 40 -0.64 -5.62 -11.08
N GLY A 41 -0.83 -4.54 -10.31
CA GLY A 41 -1.21 -4.61 -8.89
C GLY A 41 -2.51 -5.39 -8.65
N PHE A 42 -3.64 -4.87 -9.14
CA PHE A 42 -4.93 -5.55 -8.99
C PHE A 42 -4.99 -6.91 -9.69
N PRO A 43 -4.47 -7.09 -10.92
CA PRO A 43 -4.42 -8.41 -11.56
C PRO A 43 -3.71 -9.47 -10.72
N VAL A 44 -2.60 -9.14 -10.07
CA VAL A 44 -1.90 -10.07 -9.18
C VAL A 44 -2.69 -10.29 -7.89
N ALA A 45 -3.01 -9.22 -7.16
CA ALA A 45 -3.62 -9.32 -5.84
C ALA A 45 -4.98 -10.04 -5.87
N LEU A 46 -5.86 -9.70 -6.82
CA LEU A 46 -7.21 -10.26 -6.89
C LEU A 46 -7.21 -11.70 -7.41
N PHE A 47 -6.29 -12.04 -8.31
CA PHE A 47 -6.16 -13.41 -8.80
C PHE A 47 -5.62 -14.35 -7.73
N GLU A 48 -4.61 -13.90 -6.96
CA GLU A 48 -3.95 -14.71 -5.93
C GLU A 48 -4.79 -14.82 -4.67
N VAL A 49 -5.45 -13.75 -4.21
CA VAL A 49 -6.23 -13.78 -2.94
C VAL A 49 -7.30 -14.86 -2.95
N MET A 50 -8.00 -15.05 -4.07
CA MET A 50 -9.07 -16.06 -4.16
C MET A 50 -8.55 -17.50 -4.15
N ARG A 51 -7.26 -17.71 -4.39
CA ARG A 51 -6.60 -19.02 -4.40
C ARG A 51 -5.87 -19.30 -3.09
N GLU A 52 -5.16 -18.30 -2.58
CA GLU A 52 -4.31 -18.43 -1.39
C GLU A 52 -5.09 -18.27 -0.09
N LEU A 53 -6.15 -17.46 -0.06
CA LEU A 53 -6.93 -17.24 1.16
C LEU A 53 -7.59 -18.52 1.70
N PRO A 54 -8.23 -19.38 0.88
CA PRO A 54 -8.73 -20.67 1.35
C PRO A 54 -7.63 -21.58 1.91
N LEU A 55 -6.47 -21.62 1.22
CA LEU A 55 -5.33 -22.42 1.66
C LEU A 55 -4.75 -21.91 2.98
N TYR A 56 -4.73 -20.59 3.17
CA TYR A 56 -4.34 -19.96 4.43
C TYR A 56 -5.30 -20.33 5.55
N LEU A 57 -6.61 -20.25 5.32
CA LEU A 57 -7.63 -20.60 6.32
C LEU A 57 -7.49 -22.06 6.81
N GLU A 58 -7.23 -22.98 5.87
CA GLU A 58 -6.99 -24.38 6.17
C GLU A 58 -5.69 -24.57 6.98
N ARG A 59 -4.57 -24.01 6.50
CA ARG A 59 -3.25 -24.16 7.14
C ARG A 59 -3.20 -23.56 8.55
N ALA A 60 -3.85 -22.42 8.74
CA ALA A 60 -3.91 -21.75 10.04
C ALA A 60 -4.95 -22.36 11.00
N GLY A 61 -5.77 -23.32 10.55
CA GLY A 61 -6.70 -24.05 11.40
C GLY A 61 -7.88 -23.23 11.89
N TYR A 62 -8.29 -22.17 11.17
CA TYR A 62 -9.41 -21.31 11.60
C TYR A 62 -10.78 -22.01 11.55
N GLY A 63 -10.91 -23.11 10.80
CA GLY A 63 -12.14 -23.90 10.74
C GLY A 63 -13.34 -23.19 10.10
N ILE A 64 -13.10 -22.12 9.33
CA ILE A 64 -14.10 -21.39 8.55
C ILE A 64 -13.83 -21.55 7.05
N SER A 65 -14.90 -21.55 6.27
CA SER A 65 -14.86 -21.51 4.80
C SER A 65 -14.57 -20.11 4.27
N LEU A 66 -14.20 -20.01 2.98
CA LEU A 66 -14.05 -18.72 2.31
C LEU A 66 -15.40 -17.98 2.26
N GLU A 67 -16.49 -18.71 2.06
CA GLU A 67 -17.85 -18.16 2.03
C GLU A 67 -18.23 -17.53 3.38
N GLU A 68 -17.99 -18.23 4.49
CA GLU A 68 -18.22 -17.70 5.84
C GLU A 68 -17.35 -16.46 6.12
N LEU A 69 -16.10 -16.45 5.65
CA LEU A 69 -15.23 -15.29 5.76
C LEU A 69 -15.80 -14.08 4.99
N ILE A 70 -16.21 -14.29 3.74
CA ILE A 70 -16.80 -13.25 2.88
C ILE A 70 -18.09 -12.69 3.49
N ASP A 71 -18.94 -13.55 4.04
CA ASP A 71 -20.17 -13.14 4.71
C ASP A 71 -19.88 -12.26 5.93
N GLY A 72 -18.78 -12.55 6.64
CA GLY A 72 -18.30 -11.80 7.81
C GLY A 72 -17.56 -10.49 7.51
N ILE A 73 -17.28 -10.15 6.24
CA ILE A 73 -16.62 -8.88 5.91
C ILE A 73 -17.52 -7.70 6.29
N GLY A 74 -17.03 -6.87 7.22
CA GLY A 74 -17.78 -5.74 7.76
C GLY A 74 -17.69 -4.45 6.93
N SER A 75 -16.61 -4.24 6.16
CA SER A 75 -16.47 -3.03 5.34
C SER A 75 -17.11 -3.23 3.95
N PRO A 76 -18.02 -2.32 3.53
CA PRO A 76 -18.76 -2.49 2.27
C PRO A 76 -17.87 -2.53 1.02
N ASP A 77 -16.82 -1.71 1.00
CA ASP A 77 -15.85 -1.61 -0.09
C ASP A 77 -15.04 -2.90 -0.25
N VAL A 78 -14.47 -3.42 0.84
CA VAL A 78 -13.73 -4.70 0.83
C VAL A 78 -14.66 -5.84 0.47
N LYS A 79 -15.88 -5.85 1.00
CA LYS A 79 -16.87 -6.89 0.66
C LYS A 79 -17.16 -6.88 -0.83
N GLY A 80 -17.41 -5.70 -1.41
CA GLY A 80 -17.65 -5.53 -2.84
C GLY A 80 -16.49 -6.03 -3.70
N ILE A 81 -15.25 -5.70 -3.34
CA ILE A 81 -14.05 -6.15 -4.06
C ILE A 81 -13.96 -7.67 -4.06
N ILE A 82 -14.11 -8.31 -2.89
CA ILE A 82 -13.93 -9.77 -2.75
C ILE A 82 -15.10 -10.53 -3.38
N THR A 83 -16.35 -10.11 -3.18
CA THR A 83 -17.51 -10.76 -3.83
C THR A 83 -17.47 -10.60 -5.35
N GLY A 84 -16.94 -9.48 -5.85
CA GLY A 84 -16.72 -9.25 -7.28
C GLY A 84 -15.72 -10.23 -7.91
N GLN A 85 -14.91 -10.92 -7.10
CA GLN A 85 -14.03 -11.99 -7.59
C GLN A 85 -14.70 -13.37 -7.66
N GLN A 86 -16.02 -13.44 -7.43
CA GLN A 86 -16.79 -14.67 -7.56
C GLN A 86 -17.47 -14.72 -8.95
N GLY A 87 -17.34 -15.85 -9.64
CA GLY A 87 -18.02 -16.09 -10.92
C GLY A 87 -17.31 -15.46 -12.13
N ASP A 88 -18.10 -15.14 -13.17
CA ASP A 88 -17.58 -14.78 -14.49
C ASP A 88 -16.88 -13.40 -14.54
N GLU A 89 -17.08 -12.56 -13.54
CA GLU A 89 -16.45 -11.24 -13.41
C GLU A 89 -15.11 -11.28 -12.67
N ALA A 90 -14.70 -12.46 -12.18
CA ALA A 90 -13.44 -12.63 -11.47
C ALA A 90 -12.23 -12.25 -12.34
N MET A 91 -11.15 -11.81 -11.67
CA MET A 91 -9.90 -11.43 -12.32
C MET A 91 -9.44 -12.52 -13.32
N PRO A 92 -9.36 -12.20 -14.64
CA PRO A 92 -9.03 -13.19 -15.64
C PRO A 92 -7.60 -13.72 -15.50
N GLU A 93 -7.40 -15.02 -15.71
CA GLU A 93 -6.07 -15.64 -15.73
C GLU A 93 -5.15 -15.01 -16.80
N ALA A 94 -5.73 -14.55 -17.92
CA ALA A 94 -4.99 -13.84 -18.95
C ALA A 94 -4.39 -12.51 -18.44
N ALA A 95 -5.13 -11.77 -17.61
CA ALA A 95 -4.66 -10.53 -17.00
C ALA A 95 -3.54 -10.81 -15.98
N TYR A 96 -3.73 -11.83 -15.12
CA TYR A 96 -2.67 -12.30 -14.23
C TYR A 96 -1.40 -12.72 -14.99
N THR A 97 -1.56 -13.51 -16.04
CA THR A 97 -0.44 -13.97 -16.87
C THR A 97 0.29 -12.79 -17.50
N ALA A 98 -0.44 -11.82 -18.08
CA ALA A 98 0.15 -10.61 -18.65
C ALA A 98 0.91 -9.77 -17.60
N ALA A 99 0.33 -9.61 -16.40
CA ALA A 99 0.98 -8.96 -15.27
C ALA A 99 2.34 -9.63 -14.95
N MET A 100 2.35 -10.95 -14.82
CA MET A 100 3.53 -11.70 -14.40
C MET A 100 4.61 -11.83 -15.47
N VAL A 101 4.24 -12.00 -16.74
CA VAL A 101 5.21 -12.31 -17.81
C VAL A 101 5.54 -11.12 -18.71
N GLN A 102 4.77 -10.03 -18.66
CA GLN A 102 4.96 -8.85 -19.51
C GLN A 102 5.14 -7.57 -18.70
N HIS A 103 4.16 -7.19 -17.89
CA HIS A 103 4.13 -5.87 -17.25
C HIS A 103 5.18 -5.77 -16.13
N ARG A 104 5.17 -6.69 -15.16
CA ARG A 104 6.12 -6.69 -14.05
C ARG A 104 7.59 -6.77 -14.49
N PRO A 105 8.01 -7.69 -15.40
CA PRO A 105 9.40 -7.71 -15.87
C PRO A 105 9.82 -6.42 -16.59
N LYS A 106 8.91 -5.81 -17.36
CA LYS A 106 9.17 -4.52 -18.02
C LYS A 106 9.36 -3.40 -17.01
N MET A 107 8.51 -3.33 -15.98
CA MET A 107 8.65 -2.36 -14.89
C MET A 107 9.95 -2.53 -14.13
N GLN A 108 10.31 -3.77 -13.77
CA GLN A 108 11.58 -4.07 -13.08
C GLN A 108 12.77 -3.61 -13.91
N LYS A 109 12.74 -3.83 -15.24
CA LYS A 109 13.78 -3.34 -16.14
C LYS A 109 13.83 -1.81 -16.17
N MET A 110 12.68 -1.14 -16.34
CA MET A 110 12.62 0.33 -16.36
C MET A 110 13.15 0.95 -15.06
N TYR A 111 12.79 0.36 -13.91
CA TYR A 111 13.27 0.80 -12.60
C TYR A 111 14.79 0.61 -12.45
N ALA A 112 15.32 -0.56 -12.84
CA ALA A 112 16.75 -0.84 -12.77
C ALA A 112 17.57 0.04 -13.74
N ASP A 113 17.06 0.25 -14.95
CA ASP A 113 17.69 1.13 -15.94
C ASP A 113 17.73 2.57 -15.43
N TYR A 114 16.65 3.06 -14.80
CA TYR A 114 16.59 4.40 -14.21
C TYR A 114 17.63 4.59 -13.10
N PHE A 115 17.77 3.61 -12.19
CA PHE A 115 18.84 3.64 -11.17
C PHE A 115 20.23 3.70 -11.81
N ALA A 116 20.48 2.89 -12.85
CA ALA A 116 21.78 2.83 -13.50
C ALA A 116 22.11 4.11 -14.31
N GLU A 117 21.13 4.66 -15.02
CA GLU A 117 21.27 5.87 -15.84
C GLU A 117 21.58 7.10 -14.99
N HIS A 118 20.91 7.22 -13.85
CA HIS A 118 21.05 8.36 -12.95
C HIS A 118 22.05 8.14 -11.80
N GLY A 119 22.61 6.92 -11.67
CA GLY A 119 23.55 6.58 -10.60
C GLY A 119 22.93 6.69 -9.20
N LEU A 120 21.68 6.25 -9.06
CA LEU A 120 20.91 6.41 -7.82
C LEU A 120 21.22 5.31 -6.81
N ASP A 121 21.32 5.68 -5.53
CA ASP A 121 21.34 4.74 -4.41
C ASP A 121 19.94 4.46 -3.85
N ALA A 122 19.03 5.43 -3.96
CA ALA A 122 17.66 5.36 -3.47
C ALA A 122 16.75 6.38 -4.18
N ILE A 123 15.44 6.17 -4.05
CA ILE A 123 14.42 7.17 -4.39
C ILE A 123 13.70 7.54 -3.08
N ILE A 124 13.55 8.84 -2.84
CA ILE A 124 12.89 9.38 -1.64
C ILE A 124 11.55 9.99 -2.05
N PHE A 125 10.49 9.59 -1.37
CA PHE A 125 9.15 10.15 -1.52
C PHE A 125 8.37 9.98 -0.22
N PRO A 126 7.36 10.82 0.06
CA PRO A 126 6.46 10.61 1.20
C PRO A 126 5.77 9.25 1.11
N THR A 127 5.63 8.52 2.22
CA THR A 127 4.94 7.21 2.19
C THR A 127 3.49 7.34 1.76
N THR A 128 2.79 8.38 2.23
CA THR A 128 1.42 8.71 1.83
C THR A 128 1.34 10.16 1.37
N PRO A 129 0.41 10.52 0.48
CA PRO A 129 0.19 11.91 0.05
C PRO A 129 -0.29 12.87 1.12
N LEU A 130 -1.01 12.32 2.09
CA LEU A 130 -1.74 13.02 3.13
C LEU A 130 -1.57 12.29 4.45
N THR A 131 -1.78 13.03 5.52
CA THR A 131 -1.84 12.55 6.89
C THR A 131 -3.05 11.66 7.13
N THR A 132 -3.08 11.03 8.31
CA THR A 132 -4.20 10.18 8.72
C THR A 132 -5.52 10.93 8.67
N ARG A 133 -6.61 10.20 8.42
CA ARG A 133 -7.96 10.75 8.37
C ARG A 133 -8.85 10.02 9.38
N PRO A 134 -9.91 10.69 9.88
CA PRO A 134 -10.86 10.05 10.80
C PRO A 134 -11.44 8.76 10.20
N ILE A 135 -11.71 7.78 11.07
CA ILE A 135 -12.38 6.54 10.71
C ILE A 135 -13.75 6.84 10.06
N GLY A 136 -14.12 6.06 9.06
CA GLY A 136 -15.39 6.17 8.32
C GLY A 136 -15.29 6.93 6.99
N GLN A 137 -14.08 7.31 6.58
CA GLN A 137 -13.79 7.84 5.23
C GLN A 137 -13.32 6.72 4.30
N ASP A 138 -14.05 5.61 4.25
CA ASP A 138 -13.58 4.37 3.59
C ASP A 138 -13.66 4.46 2.06
N GLU A 139 -14.61 5.23 1.51
CA GLU A 139 -14.81 5.36 0.07
C GLU A 139 -14.01 6.52 -0.54
N THR A 140 -14.11 7.71 0.06
CA THR A 140 -13.46 8.93 -0.42
C THR A 140 -12.85 9.74 0.71
N VAL A 141 -11.80 10.48 0.37
CA VAL A 141 -11.05 11.34 1.28
C VAL A 141 -10.70 12.66 0.61
N GLU A 142 -10.70 13.74 1.40
CA GLU A 142 -10.36 15.06 0.89
C GLU A 142 -8.83 15.28 0.82
N LEU A 143 -8.38 15.70 -0.36
CA LEU A 143 -7.01 16.13 -0.63
C LEU A 143 -7.04 17.41 -1.48
N ASN A 144 -6.54 18.51 -0.93
CA ASN A 144 -6.41 19.81 -1.60
C ASN A 144 -7.75 20.31 -2.21
N GLY A 145 -8.86 20.07 -1.51
CA GLY A 145 -10.20 20.49 -1.91
C GLY A 145 -10.93 19.53 -2.86
N ASN A 146 -10.31 18.41 -3.26
CA ASN A 146 -10.93 17.38 -4.09
C ASN A 146 -11.23 16.13 -3.27
N GLN A 147 -12.32 15.43 -3.60
CA GLN A 147 -12.61 14.11 -3.06
C GLN A 147 -11.94 13.06 -3.92
N GLU A 148 -10.99 12.34 -3.34
CA GLU A 148 -10.22 11.27 -3.98
C GLU A 148 -10.68 9.91 -3.45
N PRO A 149 -10.63 8.83 -4.24
CA PRO A 149 -10.85 7.48 -3.74
C PRO A 149 -9.83 7.13 -2.63
N THR A 150 -10.32 6.75 -1.44
CA THR A 150 -9.49 6.57 -0.24
C THR A 150 -8.38 5.55 -0.46
N PHE A 151 -8.71 4.36 -0.94
CA PHE A 151 -7.71 3.31 -1.09
C PHE A 151 -6.60 3.69 -2.10
N PRO A 152 -6.92 4.06 -3.37
CA PRO A 152 -5.90 4.47 -4.35
C PRO A 152 -5.01 5.61 -3.88
N ILE A 153 -5.56 6.64 -3.22
CA ILE A 153 -4.75 7.78 -2.83
C ILE A 153 -3.73 7.42 -1.75
N PHE A 154 -4.08 6.58 -0.77
CA PHE A 154 -3.16 6.19 0.30
C PHE A 154 -2.05 5.23 -0.17
N ILE A 155 -2.30 4.40 -1.19
CA ILE A 155 -1.30 3.44 -1.70
C ILE A 155 -0.44 3.99 -2.85
N ARG A 156 -0.79 5.13 -3.45
CA ARG A 156 -0.20 5.58 -4.73
C ARG A 156 1.34 5.62 -4.76
N ASN A 157 1.98 5.85 -3.62
CA ASN A 157 3.45 5.93 -3.52
C ASN A 157 4.08 4.58 -3.14
N THR A 158 3.31 3.62 -2.63
CA THR A 158 3.81 2.31 -2.15
C THR A 158 3.50 1.17 -3.11
N ASP A 159 2.47 1.32 -3.95
CA ASP A 159 2.00 0.27 -4.87
C ASP A 159 3.05 -0.16 -5.90
N LEU A 160 3.77 0.79 -6.51
CA LEU A 160 4.83 0.44 -7.47
C LEU A 160 5.92 -0.43 -6.83
N GLY A 161 6.37 -0.05 -5.63
CA GLY A 161 7.45 -0.72 -4.92
C GLY A 161 7.13 -2.18 -4.60
N SER A 162 5.91 -2.44 -4.13
CA SER A 162 5.43 -3.81 -3.86
C SER A 162 5.33 -4.64 -5.15
N ASN A 163 4.79 -4.05 -6.24
CA ASN A 163 4.59 -4.75 -7.50
C ASN A 163 5.89 -5.13 -8.20
N ILE A 164 6.93 -4.29 -8.12
CA ILE A 164 8.25 -4.61 -8.69
C ILE A 164 9.14 -5.41 -7.72
N GLY A 165 8.78 -5.47 -6.44
CA GLY A 165 9.57 -6.12 -5.40
C GLY A 165 10.80 -5.30 -4.98
N ALA A 166 10.71 -3.98 -5.04
CA ALA A 166 11.77 -3.09 -4.58
C ALA A 166 11.81 -3.06 -3.04
N PRO A 167 13.01 -3.08 -2.42
CA PRO A 167 13.12 -2.86 -0.98
C PRO A 167 12.73 -1.43 -0.64
N GLY A 168 11.96 -1.25 0.43
CA GLY A 168 11.51 0.06 0.90
C GLY A 168 11.35 0.11 2.41
N ILE A 169 11.50 1.31 2.97
CA ILE A 169 11.29 1.60 4.38
C ILE A 169 10.54 2.93 4.52
N SER A 170 9.59 2.99 5.45
CA SER A 170 8.95 4.22 5.86
C SER A 170 9.60 4.71 7.16
N LEU A 171 10.07 5.96 7.16
CA LEU A 171 10.67 6.59 8.32
C LEU A 171 9.84 7.83 8.69
N PRO A 172 9.62 8.10 9.99
CA PRO A 172 8.97 9.32 10.42
C PRO A 172 9.89 10.52 10.16
N VAL A 173 9.36 11.55 9.51
CA VAL A 173 10.10 12.77 9.11
C VAL A 173 9.60 14.03 9.83
N GLY A 174 8.56 13.87 10.65
CA GLY A 174 7.92 14.94 11.39
C GLY A 174 6.59 14.48 11.98
N LEU A 175 5.97 15.35 12.77
CA LEU A 175 4.59 15.18 13.22
C LEU A 175 3.72 16.11 12.36
N GLY A 176 2.78 15.53 11.62
CA GLY A 176 1.68 16.30 11.05
C GLY A 176 0.56 16.51 12.07
N GLU A 177 -0.36 17.44 11.82
CA GLU A 177 -1.53 17.64 12.71
C GLU A 177 -2.43 16.39 12.83
N GLY A 178 -2.22 15.41 11.95
CA GLY A 178 -2.89 14.11 11.96
C GLY A 178 -2.11 12.94 12.57
N LEU A 179 -0.95 13.13 13.23
CA LEU A 179 -0.19 12.00 13.78
C LEU A 179 -0.61 11.61 15.22
N PRO A 180 -0.56 10.30 15.52
CA PRO A 180 -1.13 9.70 16.71
C PRO A 180 -0.32 10.07 17.96
N GLY A 181 -1.05 10.45 19.00
CA GLY A 181 -0.54 10.72 20.35
C GLY A 181 -1.17 9.79 21.38
N GLU A 182 -1.87 8.75 20.91
CA GLU A 182 -2.50 7.74 21.74
C GLU A 182 -1.92 6.36 21.52
N ASP A 183 -0.79 6.19 20.81
CA ASP A 183 -0.14 4.89 20.62
C ASP A 183 0.12 4.22 21.96
N GLU A 184 0.62 4.96 22.96
CA GLU A 184 0.77 4.42 24.32
C GLU A 184 -0.57 4.00 24.94
N ARG A 185 -1.65 4.74 24.67
CA ARG A 185 -2.99 4.43 25.19
C ARG A 185 -3.61 3.23 24.46
N LEU A 186 -3.42 3.13 23.15
CA LEU A 186 -3.87 2.03 22.30
C LEU A 186 -3.08 0.75 22.60
N LEU A 187 -1.77 0.85 22.82
CA LEU A 187 -0.92 -0.25 23.28
C LEU A 187 -1.30 -0.68 24.69
N SER A 188 -1.59 0.26 25.60
CA SER A 188 -2.07 -0.04 26.96
C SER A 188 -3.44 -0.74 26.96
N LEU A 189 -4.35 -0.30 26.08
CA LEU A 189 -5.65 -0.94 25.87
C LEU A 189 -5.48 -2.34 25.28
N SER A 190 -4.64 -2.49 24.25
CA SER A 190 -4.34 -3.77 23.61
C SER A 190 -3.72 -4.76 24.59
N ALA A 191 -2.75 -4.35 25.40
CA ALA A 191 -2.14 -5.16 26.46
C ALA A 191 -3.14 -5.52 27.58
N THR A 192 -4.21 -4.76 27.75
CA THR A 192 -5.30 -5.09 28.67
C THR A 192 -6.23 -6.14 28.07
N ILE A 193 -6.55 -6.01 26.78
CA ILE A 193 -7.36 -6.97 26.03
C ILE A 193 -6.63 -8.31 25.88
N GLU A 194 -5.33 -8.30 25.61
CA GLU A 194 -4.49 -9.50 25.49
C GLU A 194 -4.50 -10.36 26.76
N LYS A 195 -4.66 -9.76 27.95
CA LYS A 195 -4.81 -10.50 29.22
C LYS A 195 -6.16 -11.22 29.36
N ILE A 196 -7.15 -10.83 28.55
CA ILE A 196 -8.50 -11.39 28.56
C ILE A 196 -8.64 -12.47 27.49
N LEU A 197 -7.88 -12.34 26.39
CA LEU A 197 -7.91 -13.28 25.29
C LEU A 197 -6.98 -14.48 25.57
N GLU A 198 -7.42 -15.67 25.20
CA GLU A 198 -6.54 -16.85 25.24
C GLU A 198 -5.46 -16.72 24.16
N PRO A 199 -4.21 -17.14 24.44
CA PRO A 199 -3.13 -17.09 23.46
C PRO A 199 -3.52 -17.88 22.21
N LEU A 200 -3.44 -17.22 21.05
CA LEU A 200 -3.55 -17.91 19.78
C LEU A 200 -2.32 -18.82 19.59
N PRO A 201 -2.49 -20.05 19.05
CA PRO A 201 -1.35 -20.89 18.72
C PRO A 201 -0.43 -20.18 17.74
N ALA A 202 0.89 -20.38 17.89
CA ALA A 202 1.87 -19.89 16.95
C ALA A 202 1.65 -20.53 15.56
N PRO A 203 1.98 -19.81 14.47
CA PRO A 203 1.90 -20.34 13.10
C PRO A 203 2.80 -21.56 12.88
#